data_AF-A0A564YH38-F1
#
_entry.id   AF-A0A564YH38-F1
#
_cell.length_a   1.000
_cell.length_b   1.000
_cell.length_c   1.000
_cell.angle_alpha   90.00
_cell.angle_beta   90.00
_cell.angle_gamma   90.00
#
_symmetry.space_group_name_H-M   'P 1'
#
loop_
_entity.id
_entity.type
_entity.pdbx_description
1 polymer ?
#
loop_
_entity_poly.entity_id
_entity_poly.type
_entity_poly.pdbx_seq_one_letter_code
_entity_poly.pdbx_strand_id
1 'polypeptide(L)'
;MHKGSIAKAVKNFEKALEINEIDGKAEYECLRECASKGLVECRKFDESKPIGVSISLWRHFSPNTPKFSLNEKLINRKGRRPLTATDGSLRLKYTGPEVGWTLETTRDVEAGEFLIIEKAYAISFRRRRTKYCYNCFRRRLNLIPCAGCPHFGFCSKSCAEISVKKCKMTSTRINRHLYDCKGLLPCILLNQFTFLKDSCSKVTDLSILAQSAFMCIANTDPHILLDYICSTGDYKGGTGHQAFLGSTIRAIPPTLFDPSDYSSIAWLPENTDTVAPETKWNNTVVAVYLTYCLYIAGYPVDWEYTDMLRKLPSPANRPKCIPASWLAACILFHWQSTNITSFEIGDKIGLQRHNKKFKCAELGKAIYPTIALVNNSCDPSAMVVFGNGGEASLVTLRRLSAGSEVSINLEQMLFHNSRCLLTGFIDHESLATSIPCFFQRLRKQNDLAWYSTACSLNVA
;
A
#
# COMPACT_ATOMS: atom_id res chain seq x y z
N MET A 1 0.15 -12.00 27.28
CA MET A 1 0.79 -12.96 26.36
C MET A 1 -0.14 -14.14 26.19
N HIS A 2 -0.65 -14.41 24.99
CA HIS A 2 -1.38 -15.65 24.75
C HIS A 2 -0.33 -16.77 24.83
N LYS A 3 -0.39 -17.61 25.86
CA LYS A 3 0.30 -18.90 25.84
C LYS A 3 -0.32 -19.65 24.66
N GLY A 4 0.30 -19.61 23.49
CA GLY A 4 -0.05 -20.56 22.43
C GLY A 4 0.09 -21.95 23.06
N SER A 5 -0.91 -22.83 22.90
CA SER A 5 -0.78 -24.19 23.42
C SER A 5 0.33 -24.90 22.63
N ILE A 6 1.45 -25.21 23.30
CA ILE A 6 2.57 -25.92 22.67
C ILE A 6 2.12 -27.30 22.22
N ALA A 7 1.31 -27.99 23.02
CA ALA A 7 0.65 -29.22 22.60
C ALA A 7 -0.11 -29.07 21.26
N LYS A 8 -0.81 -27.94 21.05
CA LYS A 8 -1.48 -27.65 19.77
C LYS A 8 -0.50 -27.36 18.65
N ALA A 9 0.62 -26.69 18.92
CA ALA A 9 1.68 -26.45 17.93
C ALA A 9 2.36 -27.75 17.50
N VAL A 10 2.71 -28.63 18.45
CA VAL A 10 3.25 -29.99 18.21
C VAL A 10 2.31 -30.76 17.28
N LYS A 11 1.02 -30.85 17.63
CA LYS A 11 0.02 -31.55 16.82
C LYS A 11 -0.09 -30.99 15.40
N ASN A 12 0.04 -29.67 15.23
CA ASN A 12 -0.02 -29.04 13.92
C ASN A 12 1.25 -29.33 13.08
N PHE A 13 2.43 -29.33 13.70
CA PHE A 13 3.67 -29.69 13.00
C PHE A 13 3.70 -31.17 12.61
N GLU A 14 3.22 -32.06 13.47
CA GLU A 14 3.07 -33.49 13.16
C GLU A 14 2.14 -33.69 11.95
N LYS A 15 0.95 -33.08 11.98
CA LYS A 15 0.03 -33.08 10.83
C LYS A 15 0.64 -32.52 9.55
N ALA A 16 1.47 -31.48 9.64
CA ALA A 16 2.13 -30.91 8.46
C ALA A 16 3.15 -31.88 7.84
N LEU A 17 3.77 -32.76 8.65
CA LEU A 17 4.70 -33.79 8.19
C LEU A 17 3.99 -35.04 7.62
N GLU A 18 2.70 -35.22 7.91
CA GLU A 18 1.86 -36.31 7.36
C GLU A 18 1.35 -36.02 5.95
N ILE A 19 1.41 -34.76 5.49
CA ILE A 19 1.00 -34.36 4.14
C ILE A 19 2.02 -34.94 3.15
N ASN A 20 1.61 -35.91 2.32
CA ASN A 20 2.51 -36.58 1.37
C ASN A 20 2.42 -36.03 -0.07
N GLU A 21 1.47 -35.13 -0.36
CA GLU A 21 1.22 -34.61 -1.69
C GLU A 21 1.10 -33.08 -1.66
N ILE A 22 2.11 -32.42 -2.23
CA ILE A 22 2.03 -31.01 -2.63
C ILE A 22 2.62 -30.93 -4.03
N ASP A 23 1.91 -30.31 -4.96
CA ASP A 23 2.45 -29.97 -6.28
C ASP A 23 3.69 -29.07 -6.10
N GLY A 24 4.86 -29.57 -6.48
CA GLY A 24 6.15 -28.88 -6.36
C GLY A 24 7.07 -29.44 -5.28
N LYS A 25 7.93 -30.38 -5.68
CA LYS A 25 8.89 -31.10 -4.80
C LYS A 25 9.75 -30.17 -3.91
N ALA A 26 10.22 -29.05 -4.46
CA ALA A 26 11.09 -28.12 -3.74
C ALA A 26 10.38 -27.31 -2.64
N GLU A 27 9.14 -26.88 -2.86
CA GLU A 27 8.35 -26.19 -1.83
C GLU A 27 7.91 -27.16 -0.73
N TYR A 28 7.55 -28.39 -1.13
CA TYR A 28 7.25 -29.48 -0.20
C TYR A 28 8.41 -29.79 0.75
N GLU A 29 9.63 -29.96 0.22
CA GLU A 29 10.83 -30.23 1.02
C GLU A 29 11.13 -29.08 2.01
N CYS A 30 11.00 -27.82 1.57
CA CYS A 30 11.19 -26.65 2.42
C CYS A 30 10.16 -26.58 3.56
N LEU A 31 8.89 -26.84 3.28
CA LEU A 31 7.83 -26.87 4.30
C LEU A 31 8.04 -28.00 5.30
N ARG A 32 8.45 -29.18 4.83
CA ARG A 32 8.76 -30.34 5.68
C ARG A 32 9.94 -30.05 6.60
N GLU A 33 10.98 -29.40 6.10
CA GLU A 33 12.13 -28.96 6.91
C GLU A 33 11.70 -27.96 7.99
N CYS A 34 10.87 -26.97 7.62
CA CYS A 34 10.33 -25.99 8.57
C CYS A 34 9.47 -26.66 9.66
N ALA A 35 8.61 -27.60 9.29
CA ALA A 35 7.77 -28.34 10.24
C ALA A 35 8.61 -29.20 11.19
N SER A 36 9.65 -29.87 10.68
CA SER A 36 10.58 -30.67 11.48
C SER A 36 11.33 -29.80 12.50
N LYS A 37 11.85 -28.64 12.08
CA LYS A 37 12.52 -27.67 12.97
C LYS A 37 11.56 -27.16 14.04
N GLY A 38 10.34 -26.77 13.66
CA GLY A 38 9.32 -26.30 14.60
C GLY A 38 8.94 -27.35 15.64
N LEU A 39 8.86 -28.63 15.25
CA LEU A 39 8.58 -29.74 16.15
C LEU A 39 9.72 -29.95 17.17
N VAL A 40 10.97 -29.88 16.72
CA VAL A 40 12.15 -29.95 17.59
C VAL A 40 12.16 -28.79 18.58
N GLU A 41 11.84 -27.57 18.15
CA GLU A 41 11.74 -26.40 19.03
C GLU A 41 10.64 -26.55 20.07
N CYS A 42 9.45 -27.03 19.67
CA CYS A 42 8.34 -27.26 20.60
C CYS A 42 8.69 -28.31 21.67
N ARG A 43 9.36 -29.40 21.29
CA ARG A 43 9.75 -30.49 22.21
C ARG A 43 10.85 -30.07 23.21
N LYS A 44 11.63 -29.04 22.89
CA LYS A 44 12.60 -28.43 23.82
C LYS A 44 11.95 -27.52 24.86
N PHE A 45 10.67 -27.17 24.69
CA PHE A 45 9.99 -26.29 25.60
C PHE A 45 9.54 -27.05 26.85
N ASP A 46 9.98 -26.55 28.00
CA ASP A 46 9.63 -27.08 29.31
C ASP A 46 8.53 -26.20 29.93
N GLU A 47 7.30 -26.71 30.01
CA GLU A 47 6.14 -25.98 30.57
C GLU A 47 6.29 -25.67 32.06
N SER A 48 7.17 -26.39 32.78
CA SER A 48 7.43 -26.18 34.21
C SER A 48 8.33 -24.98 34.48
N LYS A 49 9.11 -24.52 33.49
CA LYS A 49 9.97 -23.35 33.63
C LYS A 49 9.17 -22.08 33.42
N PRO A 50 9.27 -21.09 34.32
CA PRO A 50 8.68 -19.79 34.06
C PRO A 50 9.26 -19.25 32.75
N ILE A 51 8.40 -18.81 31.84
CA ILE A 51 8.82 -18.11 30.63
C ILE A 51 9.52 -16.85 31.11
N GLY A 52 10.85 -16.89 31.21
CA GLY A 52 11.64 -15.69 31.36
C GLY A 52 11.18 -14.74 30.26
N VAL A 53 10.86 -13.49 30.61
CA VAL A 53 10.55 -12.48 29.61
C VAL A 53 11.79 -12.38 28.72
N SER A 54 11.79 -13.12 27.62
CA SER A 54 12.80 -13.00 26.59
C SER A 54 12.56 -11.63 25.98
N ILE A 55 13.24 -10.63 26.53
CA ILE A 55 13.34 -9.33 25.93
C ILE A 55 14.07 -9.60 24.62
N SER A 56 13.33 -9.57 23.52
CA SER A 56 13.89 -9.71 22.19
C SER A 56 15.10 -8.78 22.06
N LEU A 57 16.28 -9.36 21.80
CA LEU A 57 17.50 -8.59 21.44
C LEU A 57 17.28 -7.74 20.18
N TRP A 58 16.23 -8.05 19.41
CA TRP A 58 15.76 -7.27 18.27
C TRP A 58 14.70 -6.28 18.75
N ARG A 59 14.98 -4.99 18.57
CA ARG A 59 13.97 -3.94 18.71
C ARG A 59 13.41 -3.60 17.34
N HIS A 60 12.09 -3.49 17.28
CA HIS A 60 11.40 -2.94 16.13
C HIS A 60 11.22 -1.45 16.36
N PHE A 61 11.77 -0.64 15.47
CA PHE A 61 11.59 0.80 15.50
C PHE A 61 10.56 1.18 14.43
N SER A 62 9.35 1.51 14.87
CA SER A 62 8.44 2.32 14.07
C SER A 62 8.19 3.60 14.85
N PRO A 63 8.50 4.78 14.28
CA PRO A 63 8.14 6.03 14.94
C PRO A 63 6.62 6.04 15.16
N ASN A 64 6.20 6.47 16.35
CA ASN A 64 4.80 6.79 16.55
C ASN A 64 4.48 8.00 15.67
N THR A 65 3.45 7.87 14.86
CA THR A 65 2.98 8.95 13.99
C THR A 65 2.55 10.13 14.88
N PRO A 66 3.02 11.36 14.61
CA PRO A 66 2.55 12.52 15.35
C PRO A 66 1.03 12.67 15.18
N LYS A 67 0.37 13.23 16.19
CA LYS A 67 -1.06 13.55 16.07
C LYS A 67 -1.16 14.98 15.55
N PHE A 68 -1.76 15.17 14.38
CA PHE A 68 -2.17 16.51 13.97
C PHE A 68 -3.29 17.01 14.89
N SER A 69 -3.18 18.25 15.34
CA SER A 69 -4.32 19.01 15.82
C SER A 69 -5.21 19.35 14.62
N LEU A 70 -6.30 18.60 14.46
CA LEU A 70 -7.34 18.92 13.48
C LEU A 70 -7.88 20.33 13.74
N ASN A 71 -7.87 21.18 12.72
CA ASN A 71 -8.50 22.49 12.83
C ASN A 71 -10.02 22.33 12.66
N GLU A 72 -10.75 22.30 13.79
CA GLU A 72 -12.21 22.11 13.81
C GLU A 72 -12.99 23.15 12.99
N LYS A 73 -12.43 24.35 12.78
CA LYS A 73 -13.06 25.40 11.96
C LYS A 73 -13.17 25.02 10.48
N LEU A 74 -12.27 24.16 9.97
CA LEU A 74 -12.32 23.62 8.60
C LEU A 74 -13.32 22.45 8.46
N ILE A 75 -13.78 21.86 9.56
CA ILE A 75 -14.73 20.73 9.58
C ILE A 75 -16.18 21.20 9.29
N ASN A 76 -16.48 22.47 9.57
CA ASN A 76 -17.86 22.98 9.65
C ASN A 76 -18.50 23.40 8.32
N ARG A 77 -17.83 23.28 7.18
CA ARG A 77 -18.46 23.43 5.85
C ARG A 77 -18.92 22.06 5.35
N LYS A 78 -20.08 21.60 5.83
CA LYS A 78 -20.79 20.40 5.35
C LYS A 78 -19.92 19.12 5.26
N GLY A 79 -19.05 18.86 6.24
CA GLY A 79 -18.38 17.56 6.38
C GLY A 79 -17.44 17.15 5.24
N ARG A 80 -16.91 18.10 4.46
CA ARG A 80 -16.11 17.84 3.26
C ARG A 80 -14.68 18.43 3.41
N ARG A 81 -13.66 17.56 3.49
CA ARG A 81 -12.21 17.83 3.61
C ARG A 81 -11.47 17.97 2.25
N PRO A 82 -11.05 19.17 1.80
CA PRO A 82 -10.50 19.34 0.44
C PRO A 82 -9.28 18.45 0.12
N LEU A 83 -8.39 18.23 1.10
CA LEU A 83 -7.19 17.39 1.05
C LEU A 83 -6.85 16.91 2.47
N THR A 84 -6.10 15.81 2.60
CA THR A 84 -5.62 15.23 3.88
C THR A 84 -4.66 16.14 4.67
N ALA A 85 -4.20 17.26 4.10
CA ALA A 85 -3.56 18.33 4.86
C ALA A 85 -4.62 19.01 5.75
N THR A 86 -4.91 18.41 6.90
CA THR A 86 -6.02 18.77 7.79
C THR A 86 -5.93 20.19 8.38
N ASP A 87 -4.81 20.87 8.19
CA ASP A 87 -4.55 22.24 8.60
C ASP A 87 -4.67 23.26 7.44
N GLY A 88 -4.92 22.80 6.21
CA GLY A 88 -5.00 23.63 5.01
C GLY A 88 -3.64 24.06 4.47
N SER A 89 -2.52 23.48 4.94
CA SER A 89 -1.15 23.82 4.49
C SER A 89 -0.85 23.47 3.03
N LEU A 90 -1.66 22.62 2.40
CA LEU A 90 -1.47 22.19 1.02
C LEU A 90 -2.72 22.39 0.17
N ARG A 91 -2.50 22.66 -1.11
CA ARG A 91 -3.53 22.63 -2.15
C ARG A 91 -3.04 21.93 -3.42
N LEU A 92 -3.99 21.39 -4.20
CA LEU A 92 -3.74 20.87 -5.54
C LEU A 92 -3.36 22.03 -6.49
N LYS A 93 -2.36 21.79 -7.33
CA LYS A 93 -1.94 22.70 -8.39
C LYS A 93 -1.78 21.93 -9.70
N TYR A 94 -2.35 22.44 -10.77
CA TYR A 94 -2.09 21.94 -12.11
C TYR A 94 -0.90 22.71 -12.71
N THR A 95 0.16 21.99 -13.09
CA THR A 95 1.41 22.57 -13.63
C THR A 95 1.53 22.44 -15.14
N GLY A 96 0.48 21.94 -15.82
CA GLY A 96 0.45 21.77 -17.27
C GLY A 96 0.46 20.29 -17.70
N PRO A 97 0.39 20.01 -19.01
CA PRO A 97 0.17 18.66 -19.54
C PRO A 97 1.35 17.70 -19.34
N GLU A 98 2.59 18.21 -19.26
CA GLU A 98 3.78 17.36 -19.12
C GLU A 98 3.96 16.80 -17.71
N VAL A 99 3.64 17.59 -16.69
CA VAL A 99 3.83 17.25 -15.27
C VAL A 99 2.51 16.86 -14.60
N GLY A 100 1.40 17.48 -15.01
CA GLY A 100 0.07 17.19 -14.50
C GLY A 100 -0.24 17.91 -13.18
N TRP A 101 -0.76 17.15 -12.21
CA TRP A 101 -1.19 17.67 -10.91
C TRP A 101 -0.12 17.44 -9.85
N THR A 102 0.09 18.44 -9.01
CA THR A 102 1.02 18.41 -7.87
C THR A 102 0.39 19.03 -6.62
N LEU A 103 1.15 19.05 -5.51
CA LEU A 103 0.78 19.74 -4.28
C LEU A 103 1.69 20.95 -4.07
N GLU A 104 1.10 22.08 -3.70
CA GLU A 104 1.84 23.28 -3.30
C GLU A 104 1.42 23.76 -1.90
N THR A 105 2.35 24.43 -1.21
CA THR A 105 2.11 25.01 0.10
C THR A 105 1.19 26.24 0.01
N THR A 106 0.32 26.43 0.99
CA THR A 106 -0.57 27.62 1.07
C THR A 106 -0.05 28.68 2.03
N ARG A 107 0.95 28.32 2.84
CA ARG A 107 1.64 29.16 3.82
C ARG A 107 3.13 28.78 3.87
N ASP A 108 3.89 29.58 4.58
CA ASP A 108 5.24 29.19 4.98
C ASP A 108 5.18 27.95 5.89
N VAL A 109 6.06 26.99 5.62
CA VAL A 109 6.23 25.75 6.40
C VAL A 109 7.69 25.59 6.78
N GLU A 110 7.95 25.18 8.01
CA GLU A 110 9.31 25.04 8.55
C GLU A 110 9.89 23.66 8.23
N ALA A 111 11.21 23.51 8.37
CA ALA A 111 11.86 22.21 8.22
C ALA A 111 11.45 21.25 9.36
N GLY A 112 11.14 19.99 9.03
CA GLY A 112 10.68 18.97 9.99
C GLY A 112 9.19 18.99 10.28
N GLU A 113 8.43 19.89 9.64
CA GLU A 113 6.99 19.98 9.76
C GLU A 113 6.29 18.85 8.99
N PHE A 114 5.25 18.28 9.59
CA PHE A 114 4.41 17.26 8.95
C PHE A 114 3.36 17.97 8.11
N LEU A 115 3.26 17.63 6.82
CA LEU A 115 2.27 18.20 5.91
C LEU A 115 1.07 17.28 5.68
N ILE A 116 1.33 15.96 5.65
CA ILE A 116 0.32 14.92 5.42
C ILE A 116 0.57 13.77 6.38
N ILE A 117 -0.49 13.21 6.96
CA ILE A 117 -0.50 11.90 7.59
C ILE A 117 -1.67 11.14 6.99
N GLU A 118 -1.37 10.06 6.30
CA GLU A 118 -2.31 9.34 5.46
C GLU A 118 -2.23 7.85 5.73
N LYS A 119 -3.38 7.18 5.75
CA LYS A 119 -3.42 5.71 5.76
C LYS A 119 -3.47 5.19 4.34
N ALA A 120 -2.81 4.07 4.12
CA ALA A 120 -2.87 3.41 2.84
C ALA A 120 -4.32 3.02 2.51
N TYR A 121 -4.74 3.24 1.26
CA TYR A 121 -6.01 2.77 0.73
C TYR A 121 -6.00 1.23 0.57
N ALA A 122 -4.87 0.72 0.07
CA ALA A 122 -4.63 -0.70 -0.10
C ALA A 122 -3.14 -1.01 0.11
N ILE A 123 -2.87 -2.20 0.65
CA ILE A 123 -1.52 -2.73 0.83
C ILE A 123 -1.40 -4.12 0.23
N SER A 124 -0.32 -4.35 -0.50
CA SER A 124 0.05 -5.66 -1.05
C SER A 124 1.28 -6.18 -0.36
N PHE A 125 1.35 -7.48 -0.11
CA PHE A 125 2.45 -8.10 0.65
C PHE A 125 3.32 -8.98 -0.23
N ARG A 126 4.63 -8.83 -0.07
CA ARG A 126 5.62 -9.84 -0.48
C ARG A 126 5.44 -11.13 0.32
N ARG A 127 6.15 -12.19 -0.07
CA ARG A 127 5.96 -13.59 0.40
C ARG A 127 5.92 -13.80 1.93
N ARG A 128 6.37 -12.85 2.76
CA ARG A 128 6.40 -12.94 4.23
C ARG A 128 5.18 -12.28 4.89
N ARG A 129 4.03 -12.95 4.82
CA ARG A 129 2.70 -12.43 5.22
C ARG A 129 2.32 -12.68 6.68
N THR A 130 3.19 -13.33 7.46
CA THR A 130 2.89 -13.81 8.82
C THR A 130 3.51 -12.96 9.93
N LYS A 131 4.06 -11.78 9.62
CA LYS A 131 4.70 -10.88 10.61
C LYS A 131 3.91 -9.60 10.90
N TYR A 132 2.89 -9.32 10.11
CA TYR A 132 2.06 -8.13 10.21
C TYR A 132 0.60 -8.55 10.28
N CYS A 133 -0.17 -7.83 11.10
CA CYS A 133 -1.61 -8.01 11.08
C CYS A 133 -2.15 -7.62 9.71
N TYR A 134 -2.92 -8.50 9.07
CA TYR A 134 -3.43 -8.21 7.73
C TYR A 134 -4.43 -7.03 7.70
N ASN A 135 -5.23 -6.87 8.77
CA ASN A 135 -6.22 -5.80 8.86
C ASN A 135 -5.63 -4.40 9.14
N CYS A 136 -4.74 -4.30 10.14
CA CYS A 136 -4.23 -3.02 10.63
C CYS A 136 -2.75 -2.77 10.34
N PHE A 137 -2.10 -3.69 9.62
CA PHE A 137 -0.67 -3.64 9.23
C PHE A 137 0.33 -3.53 10.40
N ARG A 138 -0.09 -3.61 11.66
CA ARG A 138 0.82 -3.56 12.81
C ARG A 138 1.65 -4.83 12.90
N ARG A 139 2.96 -4.67 13.03
CA ARG A 139 3.88 -5.79 13.23
C ARG A 139 3.62 -6.49 14.56
N ARG A 140 3.50 -7.82 14.54
CA ARG A 140 3.37 -8.67 15.74
C ARG A 140 4.03 -10.01 15.48
N LEU A 141 4.71 -10.53 16.49
CA LEU A 141 5.34 -11.86 16.43
C LEU A 141 4.37 -13.00 16.74
N ASN A 142 3.22 -12.69 17.35
CA ASN A 142 2.23 -13.64 17.84
C ASN A 142 0.85 -13.38 17.21
N LEU A 143 0.80 -13.40 15.87
CA LEU A 143 -0.47 -13.27 15.15
C LEU A 143 -1.37 -14.48 15.40
N ILE A 144 -2.67 -14.20 15.52
CA ILE A 144 -3.73 -15.21 15.45
C ILE A 144 -3.89 -15.56 13.96
N PRO A 145 -3.62 -16.81 13.54
CA PRO A 145 -3.76 -17.19 12.13
C PRO A 145 -5.23 -17.09 11.69
N CYS A 146 -5.44 -16.81 10.40
CA CYS A 146 -6.76 -16.91 9.81
C CYS A 146 -7.29 -18.35 9.93
N ALA A 147 -8.58 -18.49 10.24
CA ALA A 147 -9.22 -19.80 10.29
C ALA A 147 -9.50 -20.39 8.89
N GLY A 148 -9.59 -19.53 7.86
CA GLY A 148 -9.96 -19.92 6.50
C GLY A 148 -8.80 -19.98 5.51
N CYS A 149 -7.59 -19.57 5.89
CA CYS A 149 -6.41 -19.68 5.02
C CYS A 149 -5.09 -19.71 5.82
N PRO A 150 -4.00 -20.26 5.25
CA PRO A 150 -2.69 -20.28 5.90
C PRO A 150 -1.87 -19.00 5.69
N HIS A 151 -2.38 -18.01 4.94
CA HIS A 151 -1.55 -16.92 4.43
C HIS A 151 -1.44 -15.72 5.36
N PHE A 152 -2.46 -15.45 6.17
CA PHE A 152 -2.55 -14.21 6.94
C PHE A 152 -2.85 -14.46 8.41
N GLY A 153 -2.48 -13.46 9.23
CA GLY A 153 -2.79 -13.46 10.65
C GLY A 153 -3.17 -12.07 11.18
N PHE A 154 -3.69 -12.05 12.39
CA PHE A 154 -4.30 -10.88 13.01
C PHE A 154 -3.74 -10.62 14.41
N CYS A 155 -3.58 -9.36 14.79
CA CYS A 155 -3.05 -9.00 16.11
C CYS A 155 -4.06 -9.19 17.25
N SER A 156 -5.35 -9.31 16.94
CA SER A 156 -6.44 -9.45 17.91
C SER A 156 -7.65 -10.15 17.27
N LYS A 157 -8.54 -10.70 18.10
CA LYS A 157 -9.83 -11.25 17.66
C LYS A 157 -10.66 -10.22 16.89
N SER A 158 -10.68 -8.98 17.39
CA SER A 158 -11.33 -7.85 16.71
C SER A 158 -10.80 -7.63 15.29
N CYS A 159 -9.47 -7.63 15.09
CA CYS A 159 -8.89 -7.50 13.73
C CYS A 159 -9.25 -8.69 12.84
N ALA A 160 -9.29 -9.91 13.38
CA ALA A 160 -9.68 -11.10 12.62
C ALA A 160 -11.15 -11.01 12.18
N GLU A 161 -12.06 -10.74 13.11
CA GLU A 161 -13.49 -10.66 12.83
C GLU A 161 -13.83 -9.52 11.86
N ILE A 162 -13.23 -8.34 12.04
CA ILE A 162 -13.51 -7.18 11.19
C ILE A 162 -13.02 -7.42 9.76
N SER A 163 -11.89 -8.11 9.57
CA SER A 163 -11.32 -8.35 8.26
C SER A 163 -12.21 -9.21 7.34
N VAL A 164 -13.10 -10.03 7.90
CA VAL A 164 -13.98 -10.96 7.15
C VAL A 164 -15.45 -10.54 7.16
N LYS A 165 -15.80 -9.40 7.75
CA LYS A 165 -17.18 -8.87 7.78
C LYS A 165 -17.39 -7.84 6.67
N LYS A 166 -18.58 -7.88 6.04
CA LYS A 166 -19.08 -6.77 5.20
C LYS A 166 -19.40 -5.59 6.12
N CYS A 167 -18.46 -4.66 6.30
CA CYS A 167 -18.78 -3.36 6.89
C CYS A 167 -18.06 -2.24 6.15
N LYS A 168 -18.57 -1.02 6.29
CA LYS A 168 -17.95 0.19 5.74
C LYS A 168 -16.47 0.29 6.15
N MET A 169 -15.64 0.80 5.25
CA MET A 169 -14.27 1.19 5.60
C MET A 169 -14.33 2.22 6.73
N THR A 170 -13.48 2.02 7.72
CA THR A 170 -13.29 2.96 8.83
C THR A 170 -11.83 3.35 8.87
N SER A 171 -11.50 4.47 9.51
CA SER A 171 -10.15 5.02 9.67
C SER A 171 -9.12 4.08 10.34
N THR A 172 -9.47 2.84 10.66
CA THR A 172 -8.64 1.82 11.31
C THR A 172 -8.33 0.61 10.42
N ARG A 173 -8.92 0.55 9.22
CA ARG A 173 -8.88 -0.60 8.31
C ARG A 173 -8.05 -0.26 7.09
N ILE A 174 -7.19 -1.20 6.68
CA ILE A 174 -6.47 -1.07 5.41
C ILE A 174 -6.95 -2.17 4.47
N ASN A 175 -6.65 -3.44 4.74
CA ASN A 175 -7.06 -4.55 3.88
C ASN A 175 -8.27 -5.31 4.43
N ARG A 176 -9.21 -5.64 3.55
CA ARG A 176 -10.28 -6.62 3.81
C ARG A 176 -9.78 -8.02 3.48
N HIS A 177 -9.97 -8.97 4.40
CA HIS A 177 -9.73 -10.38 4.17
C HIS A 177 -10.97 -11.15 3.69
N LEU A 178 -11.99 -10.42 3.23
CA LEU A 178 -13.26 -11.01 2.81
C LEU A 178 -13.12 -11.72 1.46
N TYR A 179 -12.39 -11.09 0.53
CA TYR A 179 -12.38 -11.50 -0.88
C TYR A 179 -11.12 -12.27 -1.33
N ASP A 180 -10.11 -12.38 -0.48
CA ASP A 180 -8.84 -13.05 -0.77
C ASP A 180 -8.53 -14.21 0.21
N CYS A 181 -9.55 -14.66 0.95
CA CYS A 181 -9.49 -15.81 1.86
C CYS A 181 -9.82 -17.12 1.12
N LYS A 182 -9.98 -18.22 1.87
CA LYS A 182 -10.43 -19.53 1.38
C LYS A 182 -9.59 -20.10 0.22
N GLY A 183 -8.28 -19.86 0.26
CA GLY A 183 -7.35 -20.38 -0.74
C GLY A 183 -7.32 -19.62 -2.07
N LEU A 184 -7.99 -18.46 -2.19
CA LEU A 184 -7.97 -17.65 -3.42
C LEU A 184 -6.68 -16.85 -3.62
N LEU A 185 -5.91 -16.60 -2.55
CA LEU A 185 -4.73 -15.75 -2.64
C LEU A 185 -3.71 -16.22 -3.70
N PRO A 186 -3.34 -17.52 -3.84
CA PRO A 186 -2.44 -17.97 -4.89
C PRO A 186 -2.94 -17.65 -6.31
N CYS A 187 -4.26 -17.71 -6.54
CA CYS A 187 -4.90 -17.31 -7.79
C CYS A 187 -4.73 -15.81 -8.02
N ILE A 188 -5.03 -14.98 -7.01
CA ILE A 188 -4.89 -13.52 -7.08
C ILE A 188 -3.44 -13.10 -7.35
N LEU A 189 -2.47 -13.80 -6.76
CA LEU A 189 -1.04 -13.52 -6.96
C LEU A 189 -0.50 -13.99 -8.31
N LEU A 190 -1.33 -14.63 -9.13
CA LEU A 190 -0.99 -15.16 -10.44
C LEU A 190 0.23 -16.11 -10.43
N ASN A 191 0.47 -16.80 -9.31
CA ASN A 191 1.67 -17.62 -9.13
C ASN A 191 1.82 -18.75 -10.17
N GLN A 192 0.70 -19.18 -10.76
CA GLN A 192 0.63 -20.25 -11.76
C GLN A 192 0.77 -19.74 -13.22
N PHE A 193 0.74 -18.42 -13.44
CA PHE A 193 0.75 -17.85 -14.79
C PHE A 193 2.17 -17.66 -15.32
N THR A 194 2.83 -18.77 -15.62
CA THR A 194 4.23 -18.76 -16.07
C THR A 194 4.43 -18.10 -17.42
N PHE A 195 3.40 -18.02 -18.27
CA PHE A 195 3.48 -17.35 -19.58
C PHE A 195 3.47 -15.82 -19.48
N LEU A 196 3.11 -15.23 -18.33
CA LEU A 196 3.21 -13.79 -18.09
C LEU A 196 4.61 -13.36 -17.60
N LYS A 197 5.56 -14.31 -17.51
CA LYS A 197 6.92 -14.07 -16.98
C LYS A 197 7.79 -13.24 -17.92
N ASP A 198 7.52 -13.25 -19.23
CA ASP A 198 8.36 -12.56 -20.21
C ASP A 198 8.11 -11.04 -20.27
N SER A 199 6.99 -10.56 -19.72
CA SER A 199 6.62 -9.13 -19.73
C SER A 199 7.05 -8.36 -18.47
N CYS A 200 7.56 -9.03 -17.43
CA CYS A 200 7.91 -8.39 -16.16
C CYS A 200 9.24 -8.95 -15.64
N SER A 201 10.23 -8.09 -15.44
CA SER A 201 11.62 -8.47 -15.15
C SER A 201 11.83 -9.25 -13.84
N LYS A 202 10.80 -9.36 -12.98
CA LYS A 202 10.79 -10.22 -11.76
C LYS A 202 9.39 -10.74 -11.45
N VAL A 203 9.27 -12.06 -11.21
CA VAL A 203 8.03 -12.75 -10.78
C VAL A 203 7.38 -12.11 -9.55
N THR A 204 8.18 -11.54 -8.64
CA THR A 204 7.68 -10.89 -7.42
C THR A 204 6.92 -9.61 -7.68
N ASP A 205 7.23 -8.89 -8.75
CA ASP A 205 6.58 -7.59 -9.03
C ASP A 205 5.19 -7.82 -9.62
N LEU A 206 5.02 -8.83 -10.48
CA LEU A 206 3.72 -9.22 -11.03
C LEU A 206 2.70 -9.58 -9.94
N SER A 207 3.08 -10.44 -8.98
CA SER A 207 2.18 -10.85 -7.89
C SER A 207 1.77 -9.70 -6.98
N ILE A 208 2.69 -8.75 -6.74
CA ILE A 208 2.38 -7.57 -5.92
C ILE A 208 1.45 -6.63 -6.67
N LEU A 209 1.67 -6.40 -7.96
CA LEU A 209 0.79 -5.57 -8.79
C LEU A 209 -0.61 -6.16 -8.89
N ALA A 210 -0.71 -7.47 -9.11
CA ALA A 210 -2.00 -8.18 -9.13
C ALA A 210 -2.75 -8.03 -7.82
N GLN A 211 -2.06 -8.22 -6.69
CA GLN A 211 -2.65 -8.00 -5.38
C GLN A 211 -3.05 -6.54 -5.18
N SER A 212 -2.25 -5.57 -5.64
CA SER A 212 -2.55 -4.13 -5.46
C SER A 212 -3.82 -3.73 -6.20
N ALA A 213 -3.93 -4.13 -7.46
CA ALA A 213 -5.11 -3.86 -8.28
C ALA A 213 -6.36 -4.53 -7.69
N PHE A 214 -6.23 -5.80 -7.28
CA PHE A 214 -7.29 -6.55 -6.63
C PHE A 214 -7.77 -5.86 -5.35
N MET A 215 -6.83 -5.44 -4.48
CA MET A 215 -7.15 -4.83 -3.19
C MET A 215 -7.79 -3.44 -3.31
N CYS A 216 -7.47 -2.67 -4.35
CA CYS A 216 -8.15 -1.39 -4.63
C CYS A 216 -9.66 -1.59 -4.81
N ILE A 217 -10.08 -2.67 -5.47
CA ILE A 217 -11.50 -3.01 -5.63
C ILE A 217 -12.04 -3.73 -4.40
N ALA A 218 -11.33 -4.74 -3.88
CA ALA A 218 -11.78 -5.54 -2.75
C ALA A 218 -12.00 -4.71 -1.46
N ASN A 219 -11.25 -3.63 -1.27
CA ASN A 219 -11.43 -2.71 -0.15
C ASN A 219 -12.61 -1.75 -0.33
N THR A 220 -13.11 -1.60 -1.55
CA THR A 220 -14.18 -0.67 -1.90
C THR A 220 -15.55 -1.33 -1.66
N ASP A 221 -16.51 -0.55 -1.15
CA ASP A 221 -17.89 -1.03 -1.09
C ASP A 221 -18.48 -1.10 -2.51
N PRO A 222 -19.14 -2.20 -2.92
CA PRO A 222 -19.68 -2.32 -4.27
C PRO A 222 -20.69 -1.21 -4.64
N HIS A 223 -21.48 -0.72 -3.68
CA HIS A 223 -22.39 0.39 -3.96
C HIS A 223 -21.65 1.70 -4.16
N ILE A 224 -20.60 1.96 -3.39
CA ILE A 224 -19.72 3.13 -3.57
C ILE A 224 -19.05 3.07 -4.96
N LEU A 225 -18.50 1.90 -5.31
CA LEU A 225 -17.87 1.71 -6.62
C LEU A 225 -18.86 1.96 -7.76
N LEU A 226 -20.05 1.36 -7.69
CA LEU A 226 -21.08 1.54 -8.71
C LEU A 226 -21.60 2.98 -8.78
N ASP A 227 -21.76 3.64 -7.63
CA ASP A 227 -22.18 5.03 -7.57
C ASP A 227 -21.14 5.94 -8.22
N TYR A 228 -19.85 5.69 -7.99
CA TYR A 228 -18.76 6.44 -8.64
C TYR A 228 -18.73 6.20 -10.15
N ILE A 229 -18.76 4.93 -10.58
CA ILE A 229 -18.76 4.55 -12.00
C ILE A 229 -19.91 5.26 -12.75
N CYS A 230 -21.10 5.28 -12.17
CA CYS A 230 -22.28 5.89 -12.77
C CYS A 230 -22.50 7.37 -12.42
N SER A 231 -21.59 8.01 -11.68
CA SER A 231 -21.75 9.40 -11.19
C SER A 231 -23.12 9.64 -10.51
N THR A 232 -23.48 8.75 -9.59
CA THR A 232 -24.73 8.77 -8.81
C THR A 232 -24.44 8.84 -7.31
N GLY A 233 -25.47 8.90 -6.46
CA GLY A 233 -25.30 9.03 -5.02
C GLY A 233 -24.51 10.29 -4.66
N ASP A 234 -23.46 10.12 -3.85
CA ASP A 234 -22.56 11.21 -3.42
C ASP A 234 -21.67 11.75 -4.56
N TYR A 235 -21.58 11.05 -5.69
CA TYR A 235 -20.78 11.42 -6.85
C TYR A 235 -21.59 12.08 -7.98
N LYS A 236 -22.83 12.49 -7.70
CA LYS A 236 -23.69 13.16 -8.70
C LYS A 236 -23.03 14.43 -9.23
N GLY A 237 -22.95 14.53 -10.56
CA GLY A 237 -22.32 15.66 -11.26
C GLY A 237 -20.79 15.59 -11.31
N GLY A 238 -20.18 14.47 -10.90
CA GLY A 238 -18.76 14.19 -11.11
C GLY A 238 -18.41 13.91 -12.58
N THR A 239 -17.12 13.74 -12.83
CA THR A 239 -16.57 13.51 -14.18
C THR A 239 -16.54 12.04 -14.59
N GLY A 240 -17.03 11.13 -13.76
CA GLY A 240 -17.03 9.68 -13.99
C GLY A 240 -15.68 9.02 -13.67
N HIS A 241 -15.41 7.87 -14.30
CA HIS A 241 -14.23 7.04 -14.01
C HIS A 241 -13.33 6.92 -15.25
N GLN A 242 -12.01 7.06 -15.06
CA GLN A 242 -10.99 7.04 -16.14
C GLN A 242 -11.07 5.78 -17.00
N ALA A 243 -11.26 4.61 -16.39
CA ALA A 243 -11.51 3.34 -17.07
C ALA A 243 -12.55 3.37 -18.22
N PHE A 244 -13.48 4.34 -18.26
CA PHE A 244 -14.50 4.46 -19.31
C PHE A 244 -14.38 5.74 -20.15
N LEU A 245 -13.84 6.82 -19.56
CA LEU A 245 -13.81 8.16 -20.17
C LEU A 245 -12.38 8.66 -20.46
N GLY A 246 -11.37 7.85 -20.15
CA GLY A 246 -9.96 8.15 -20.30
C GLY A 246 -9.45 9.21 -19.33
N SER A 247 -8.19 9.61 -19.53
CA SER A 247 -7.46 10.57 -18.70
C SER A 247 -8.03 11.99 -18.74
N THR A 248 -8.88 12.33 -19.71
CA THR A 248 -9.51 13.67 -19.84
C THR A 248 -10.28 14.08 -18.60
N ILE A 249 -10.83 13.13 -17.85
CA ILE A 249 -11.57 13.42 -16.61
C ILE A 249 -10.67 13.99 -15.50
N ARG A 250 -9.34 13.85 -15.64
CA ARG A 250 -8.36 14.45 -14.73
C ARG A 250 -8.15 15.94 -14.97
N ALA A 251 -8.73 16.54 -16.01
CA ALA A 251 -8.70 17.99 -16.20
C ALA A 251 -9.35 18.74 -15.03
N ILE A 252 -10.31 18.10 -14.35
CA ILE A 252 -10.98 18.63 -13.16
C ILE A 252 -10.72 17.66 -12.00
N PRO A 253 -10.12 18.13 -10.90
CA PRO A 253 -9.91 17.29 -9.73
C PRO A 253 -11.26 17.02 -9.03
N PRO A 254 -11.36 15.93 -8.26
CA PRO A 254 -12.52 15.73 -7.39
C PRO A 254 -12.72 16.95 -6.51
N THR A 255 -13.97 17.36 -6.33
CA THR A 255 -14.33 18.49 -5.42
C THR A 255 -13.80 18.28 -3.99
N LEU A 256 -13.57 17.01 -3.64
CA LEU A 256 -13.08 16.53 -2.37
C LEU A 256 -12.05 15.44 -2.65
N PHE A 257 -10.81 15.60 -2.17
CA PHE A 257 -9.78 14.56 -2.27
C PHE A 257 -9.60 13.87 -0.90
N ASP A 258 -10.53 12.95 -0.58
CA ASP A 258 -10.48 12.13 0.63
C ASP A 258 -9.74 10.82 0.34
N PRO A 259 -8.59 10.54 0.99
CA PRO A 259 -7.79 9.35 0.70
C PRO A 259 -8.42 8.03 1.14
N SER A 260 -9.54 8.09 1.87
CA SER A 260 -10.34 6.91 2.22
C SER A 260 -11.49 6.67 1.24
N ASP A 261 -11.76 7.62 0.35
CA ASP A 261 -12.80 7.53 -0.67
C ASP A 261 -12.24 6.97 -1.98
N TYR A 262 -13.06 6.18 -2.67
CA TYR A 262 -12.65 5.54 -3.92
C TYR A 262 -12.31 6.54 -5.03
N SER A 263 -12.96 7.72 -5.05
CA SER A 263 -12.70 8.74 -6.06
C SER A 263 -11.24 9.18 -6.09
N SER A 264 -10.56 9.20 -4.95
CA SER A 264 -9.16 9.62 -4.85
C SER A 264 -8.21 8.64 -5.52
N ILE A 265 -8.41 7.32 -5.37
CA ILE A 265 -7.60 6.33 -6.09
C ILE A 265 -8.00 6.22 -7.57
N ALA A 266 -9.27 6.40 -7.89
CA ALA A 266 -9.76 6.33 -9.26
C ALA A 266 -9.38 7.56 -10.12
N TRP A 267 -8.87 8.63 -9.48
CA TRP A 267 -8.38 9.84 -10.13
C TRP A 267 -6.85 9.88 -10.28
N LEU A 268 -6.12 8.92 -9.69
CA LEU A 268 -4.68 8.79 -9.88
C LEU A 268 -4.32 8.58 -11.37
N PRO A 269 -3.13 8.99 -11.81
CA PRO A 269 -2.71 8.79 -13.19
C PRO A 269 -2.70 7.30 -13.58
N GLU A 270 -3.10 7.03 -14.81
CA GLU A 270 -2.77 5.80 -15.54
C GLU A 270 -1.77 6.16 -16.63
N ASN A 271 -0.68 5.39 -16.79
CA ASN A 271 0.29 5.61 -17.87
C ASN A 271 0.05 4.56 -18.96
N THR A 272 -0.89 4.85 -19.86
CA THR A 272 -1.35 3.90 -20.89
C THR A 272 -0.75 4.15 -22.27
N ASP A 273 -0.22 5.34 -22.53
CA ASP A 273 0.10 5.80 -23.88
C ASP A 273 1.41 5.18 -24.39
N THR A 274 2.31 4.81 -23.49
CA THR A 274 3.61 4.21 -23.80
C THR A 274 3.61 2.68 -23.74
N VAL A 275 2.49 2.05 -23.38
CA VAL A 275 2.41 0.60 -23.19
C VAL A 275 2.12 -0.12 -24.51
N ALA A 276 2.97 -1.09 -24.86
CA ALA A 276 2.82 -1.91 -26.06
C ALA A 276 1.46 -2.64 -26.13
N PRO A 277 0.88 -2.84 -27.33
CA PRO A 277 -0.42 -3.50 -27.48
C PRO A 277 -0.50 -4.90 -26.86
N GLU A 278 0.56 -5.71 -26.97
CA GLU A 278 0.63 -7.05 -26.38
C GLU A 278 0.54 -7.02 -24.85
N THR A 279 1.22 -6.07 -24.22
CA THR A 279 1.14 -5.85 -22.77
C THR A 279 -0.26 -5.39 -22.36
N LYS A 280 -0.91 -4.53 -23.15
CA LYS A 280 -2.31 -4.13 -22.92
C LYS A 280 -3.26 -5.32 -22.98
N TRP A 281 -3.06 -6.22 -23.95
CA TRP A 281 -3.83 -7.46 -24.06
C TRP A 281 -3.65 -8.35 -22.82
N ASN A 282 -2.41 -8.63 -22.44
CA ASN A 282 -2.10 -9.45 -21.27
C ASN A 282 -2.68 -8.87 -19.97
N ASN A 283 -2.55 -7.55 -19.78
CA ASN A 283 -3.14 -6.86 -18.63
C ASN A 283 -4.67 -6.98 -18.62
N THR A 284 -5.30 -6.94 -19.79
CA THR A 284 -6.77 -7.11 -19.92
C THR A 284 -7.19 -8.53 -19.54
N VAL A 285 -6.47 -9.56 -20.00
CA VAL A 285 -6.71 -10.96 -19.60
C VAL A 285 -6.60 -11.11 -18.08
N VAL A 286 -5.55 -10.52 -17.48
CA VAL A 286 -5.38 -10.52 -16.02
C VAL A 286 -6.53 -9.82 -15.31
N ALA A 287 -6.98 -8.67 -15.79
CA ALA A 287 -8.07 -7.93 -15.18
C ALA A 287 -9.39 -8.72 -15.21
N VAL A 288 -9.71 -9.40 -16.32
CA VAL A 288 -10.87 -10.30 -16.42
C VAL A 288 -10.74 -11.47 -15.45
N TYR A 289 -9.56 -12.09 -15.37
CA TYR A 289 -9.30 -13.20 -14.44
C TYR A 289 -9.45 -12.77 -12.96
N LEU A 290 -8.89 -11.62 -12.58
CA LEU A 290 -9.04 -11.08 -11.23
C LEU A 290 -10.49 -10.68 -10.91
N THR A 291 -11.25 -10.24 -11.92
CA THR A 291 -12.70 -10.01 -11.80
C THR A 291 -13.44 -11.30 -11.47
N TYR A 292 -13.09 -12.39 -12.15
CA TYR A 292 -13.62 -13.72 -11.85
C TYR A 292 -13.24 -14.16 -10.43
N CYS A 293 -12.01 -13.91 -9.99
CA CYS A 293 -11.58 -14.16 -8.61
C CYS A 293 -12.41 -13.40 -7.57
N LEU A 294 -12.75 -12.12 -7.82
CA LEU A 294 -13.65 -11.35 -6.95
C LEU A 294 -15.07 -11.92 -6.92
N TYR A 295 -15.59 -12.31 -8.09
CA TYR A 295 -16.92 -12.89 -8.22
C TYR A 295 -17.06 -14.18 -7.39
N ILE A 296 -16.14 -15.13 -7.55
CA ILE A 296 -16.16 -16.39 -6.78
C ILE A 296 -15.94 -16.15 -5.28
N ALA A 297 -15.28 -15.05 -4.92
CA ALA A 297 -15.13 -14.61 -3.53
C ALA A 297 -16.41 -13.96 -2.95
N GLY A 298 -17.45 -13.78 -3.76
CA GLY A 298 -18.74 -13.21 -3.35
C GLY A 298 -18.82 -11.68 -3.43
N TYR A 299 -17.94 -11.04 -4.21
CA TYR A 299 -18.15 -9.66 -4.64
C TYR A 299 -19.34 -9.64 -5.62
N PRO A 300 -20.32 -8.73 -5.46
CA PRO A 300 -21.50 -8.72 -6.32
C PRO A 300 -21.12 -8.27 -7.74
N VAL A 301 -21.16 -9.23 -8.67
CA VAL A 301 -20.84 -9.03 -10.09
C VAL A 301 -21.91 -9.71 -10.94
N ASP A 302 -22.32 -9.04 -12.00
CA ASP A 302 -23.24 -9.55 -13.01
C ASP A 302 -22.47 -9.94 -14.28
N TRP A 303 -22.43 -11.25 -14.57
CA TRP A 303 -21.80 -11.81 -15.78
C TRP A 303 -22.78 -11.98 -16.94
N GLU A 304 -24.09 -11.84 -16.69
CA GLU A 304 -25.14 -12.05 -17.69
C GLU A 304 -25.53 -10.75 -18.41
N TYR A 305 -25.10 -9.60 -17.90
CA TYR A 305 -25.28 -8.30 -18.55
C TYR A 305 -24.60 -8.30 -19.93
N THR A 306 -25.33 -8.16 -21.03
CA THR A 306 -24.80 -8.32 -22.42
C THR A 306 -24.60 -7.02 -23.20
N ASP A 307 -25.14 -5.88 -22.74
CA ASP A 307 -25.06 -4.56 -23.41
C ASP A 307 -23.68 -3.84 -23.21
N MET A 308 -22.65 -4.60 -22.84
CA MET A 308 -21.46 -4.23 -22.06
C MET A 308 -20.44 -3.27 -22.68
N LEU A 309 -20.37 -3.16 -24.00
CA LEU A 309 -19.34 -2.36 -24.70
C LEU A 309 -19.94 -1.21 -25.52
N ARG A 310 -21.27 -1.10 -25.57
CA ARG A 310 -21.97 -0.15 -26.45
C ARG A 310 -22.46 1.10 -25.73
N LYS A 311 -22.69 1.04 -24.41
CA LYS A 311 -23.19 2.16 -23.62
C LYS A 311 -22.25 2.46 -22.46
N LEU A 312 -21.74 3.69 -22.42
CA LEU A 312 -20.94 4.19 -21.31
C LEU A 312 -21.76 4.23 -20.01
N PRO A 313 -21.15 3.98 -18.85
CA PRO A 313 -21.82 4.14 -17.57
C PRO A 313 -22.31 5.58 -17.38
N SER A 314 -23.52 5.73 -16.84
CA SER A 314 -24.16 7.02 -16.60
C SER A 314 -25.21 6.90 -15.49
N PRO A 315 -25.72 8.02 -14.96
CA PRO A 315 -26.81 7.99 -14.02
C PRO A 315 -28.10 7.35 -14.57
N ALA A 316 -28.33 7.49 -15.88
CA ALA A 316 -29.55 7.03 -16.54
C ALA A 316 -29.60 5.51 -16.77
N ASN A 317 -28.44 4.85 -16.82
CA ASN A 317 -28.32 3.41 -17.08
C ASN A 317 -27.61 2.67 -15.94
N ARG A 318 -27.72 3.17 -14.71
CA ARG A 318 -27.12 2.55 -13.52
C ARG A 318 -27.77 1.18 -13.24
N PRO A 319 -27.04 0.06 -13.33
CA PRO A 319 -27.58 -1.27 -13.05
C PRO A 319 -27.78 -1.49 -11.54
N LYS A 320 -28.43 -2.60 -11.18
CA LYS A 320 -28.58 -3.01 -9.77
C LYS A 320 -27.30 -3.66 -9.21
N CYS A 321 -26.60 -4.41 -10.07
CA CYS A 321 -25.36 -5.11 -9.77
C CYS A 321 -24.27 -4.63 -10.74
N ILE A 322 -23.00 -4.71 -10.37
CA ILE A 322 -21.90 -4.23 -11.21
C ILE A 322 -21.66 -5.23 -12.36
N PRO A 323 -21.73 -4.82 -13.63
CA PRO A 323 -21.37 -5.69 -14.75
C PRO A 323 -19.91 -6.14 -14.66
N ALA A 324 -19.63 -7.39 -15.02
CA ALA A 324 -18.28 -7.95 -14.97
C ALA A 324 -17.28 -7.14 -15.82
N SER A 325 -17.68 -6.68 -17.00
CA SER A 325 -16.83 -5.85 -17.86
C SER A 325 -16.45 -4.51 -17.20
N TRP A 326 -17.38 -3.88 -16.47
CA TRP A 326 -17.12 -2.61 -15.79
C TRP A 326 -16.15 -2.82 -14.63
N LEU A 327 -16.32 -3.90 -13.87
CA LEU A 327 -15.39 -4.25 -12.80
C LEU A 327 -14.00 -4.59 -13.36
N ALA A 328 -13.93 -5.31 -14.47
CA ALA A 328 -12.67 -5.63 -15.16
C ALA A 328 -11.98 -4.37 -15.67
N ALA A 329 -12.71 -3.40 -16.23
CA ALA A 329 -12.16 -2.11 -16.65
C ALA A 329 -11.57 -1.34 -15.45
N CYS A 330 -12.25 -1.34 -14.29
CA CYS A 330 -11.72 -0.74 -13.06
C CYS A 330 -10.48 -1.49 -12.54
N ILE A 331 -10.43 -2.83 -12.60
CA ILE A 331 -9.22 -3.58 -12.21
C ILE A 331 -8.07 -3.27 -13.17
N LEU A 332 -8.32 -3.19 -14.47
CA LEU A 332 -7.31 -2.85 -15.47
C LEU A 332 -6.73 -1.44 -15.22
N PHE A 333 -7.59 -0.48 -14.92
CA PHE A 333 -7.19 0.86 -14.49
C PHE A 333 -6.26 0.79 -13.27
N HIS A 334 -6.64 0.06 -12.21
CA HIS A 334 -5.80 -0.05 -11.01
C HIS A 334 -4.51 -0.82 -11.28
N TRP A 335 -4.50 -1.80 -12.17
CA TRP A 335 -3.27 -2.48 -12.59
C TRP A 335 -2.26 -1.49 -13.18
N GLN A 336 -2.73 -0.60 -14.06
CA GLN A 336 -1.90 0.42 -14.71
C GLN A 336 -1.50 1.54 -13.73
N SER A 337 -2.47 2.06 -12.98
CA SER A 337 -2.24 3.18 -12.06
C SER A 337 -1.35 2.79 -10.88
N THR A 338 -1.57 1.64 -10.26
CA THR A 338 -0.80 1.23 -9.09
C THR A 338 0.65 0.90 -9.42
N ASN A 339 0.97 0.57 -10.67
CA ASN A 339 2.34 0.36 -11.10
C ASN A 339 3.21 1.62 -10.94
N ILE A 340 2.61 2.81 -11.08
CA ILE A 340 3.31 4.10 -10.99
C ILE A 340 3.04 4.89 -9.71
N THR A 341 1.91 4.63 -9.03
CA THR A 341 1.48 5.42 -7.86
C THR A 341 1.69 4.75 -6.51
N SER A 342 2.10 3.48 -6.50
CA SER A 342 2.31 2.74 -5.26
C SER A 342 3.71 2.93 -4.67
N PHE A 343 3.77 2.92 -3.35
CA PHE A 343 4.99 3.10 -2.56
C PHE A 343 5.44 1.76 -2.00
N GLU A 344 6.70 1.41 -2.24
CA GLU A 344 7.37 0.32 -1.55
C GLU A 344 7.45 0.58 -0.03
N ILE A 345 6.92 -0.37 0.73
CA ILE A 345 6.93 -0.34 2.19
C ILE A 345 7.90 -1.39 2.73
N GLY A 346 8.68 -0.99 3.73
CA GLY A 346 9.73 -1.82 4.31
C GLY A 346 9.94 -1.53 5.80
N ASP A 347 10.37 -2.54 6.53
CA ASP A 347 10.75 -2.42 7.94
C ASP A 347 12.26 -2.32 8.11
N LYS A 348 12.71 -1.56 9.11
CA LYS A 348 14.10 -1.58 9.59
C LYS A 348 14.20 -2.46 10.83
N ILE A 349 15.03 -3.49 10.76
CA ILE A 349 15.24 -4.46 11.84
C ILE A 349 16.71 -4.39 12.28
N GLY A 350 16.98 -4.02 13.53
CA GLY A 350 18.33 -3.88 14.08
C GLY A 350 18.57 -4.73 15.34
N LEU A 351 19.82 -5.19 15.52
CA LEU A 351 20.28 -5.93 16.69
C LEU A 351 20.86 -4.96 17.74
N GLN A 352 20.53 -5.13 19.02
CA GLN A 352 20.93 -4.18 20.09
C GLN A 352 22.44 -4.09 20.42
N ARG A 353 23.32 -4.93 19.86
CA ARG A 353 24.73 -4.98 20.28
C ARG A 353 25.66 -4.26 19.30
N HIS A 354 26.09 -3.05 19.68
CA HIS A 354 27.26 -2.27 19.19
C HIS A 354 27.47 -2.08 17.67
N ASN A 355 26.70 -2.73 16.81
CA ASN A 355 26.81 -2.66 15.36
C ASN A 355 25.55 -2.00 14.78
N LYS A 356 25.74 -0.79 14.24
CA LYS A 356 24.73 0.05 13.55
C LYS A 356 24.24 -0.55 12.21
N LYS A 357 24.23 -1.88 12.06
CA LYS A 357 23.77 -2.55 10.84
C LYS A 357 22.27 -2.86 10.96
N PHE A 358 21.46 -2.03 10.34
CA PHE A 358 20.03 -2.31 10.14
C PHE A 358 19.83 -3.19 8.92
N LYS A 359 18.98 -4.19 9.03
CA LYS A 359 18.46 -4.94 7.89
C LYS A 359 17.14 -4.31 7.48
N CYS A 360 17.08 -3.77 6.27
CA CYS A 360 15.83 -3.41 5.63
C CYS A 360 15.14 -4.69 5.15
N ALA A 361 13.88 -4.87 5.52
CA ALA A 361 13.03 -5.94 5.06
C ALA A 361 11.93 -5.33 4.20
N GLU A 362 12.05 -5.51 2.90
CA GLU A 362 11.00 -5.23 1.93
C GLU A 362 9.71 -6.01 2.26
N LEU A 363 8.62 -5.30 2.54
CA LEU A 363 7.36 -5.90 2.96
C LEU A 363 6.34 -5.99 1.84
N GLY A 364 6.30 -5.01 0.95
CA GLY A 364 5.18 -4.88 0.04
C GLY A 364 5.10 -3.53 -0.66
N LYS A 365 3.93 -3.24 -1.20
CA LYS A 365 3.57 -1.95 -1.77
C LYS A 365 2.29 -1.42 -1.12
N ALA A 366 2.16 -0.10 -1.00
CA ALA A 366 1.01 0.59 -0.44
C ALA A 366 0.62 1.77 -1.32
N ILE A 367 -0.67 2.08 -1.38
CA ILE A 367 -1.18 3.21 -2.16
C ILE A 367 -1.67 4.27 -1.17
N TYR A 368 -1.11 5.47 -1.28
CA TYR A 368 -1.47 6.65 -0.49
C TYR A 368 -1.96 7.72 -1.46
N PRO A 369 -3.28 7.82 -1.71
CA PRO A 369 -3.83 8.66 -2.78
C PRO A 369 -3.29 10.09 -2.81
N THR A 370 -3.17 10.73 -1.65
CA THR A 370 -2.74 12.12 -1.54
C THR A 370 -1.23 12.24 -1.74
N ILE A 371 -0.44 11.41 -1.07
CA ILE A 371 1.02 11.42 -1.20
C ILE A 371 1.46 11.01 -2.62
N ALA A 372 0.68 10.19 -3.34
CA ALA A 372 0.93 9.82 -4.73
C ALA A 372 0.87 10.99 -5.73
N LEU A 373 0.33 12.15 -5.32
CA LEU A 373 0.30 13.37 -6.12
C LEU A 373 1.56 14.22 -5.97
N VAL A 374 2.48 13.85 -5.07
CA VAL A 374 3.71 14.60 -4.83
C VAL A 374 4.74 14.22 -5.89
N ASN A 375 5.20 15.20 -6.65
CA ASN A 375 6.12 14.98 -7.75
C ASN A 375 7.53 14.55 -7.32
N ASN A 376 8.25 13.95 -8.27
CA ASN A 376 9.64 13.57 -8.10
C ASN A 376 10.60 14.76 -8.22
N SER A 377 11.66 14.78 -7.41
CA SER A 377 12.81 15.67 -7.56
C SER A 377 14.09 15.03 -7.02
N CYS A 378 15.21 15.28 -7.70
CA CYS A 378 16.54 14.90 -7.23
C CYS A 378 17.00 15.70 -6.01
N ASP A 379 16.42 16.89 -5.79
CA ASP A 379 16.61 17.75 -4.61
C ASP A 379 15.26 17.96 -3.90
N PRO A 380 14.75 16.92 -3.21
CA PRO A 380 13.38 16.91 -2.72
C PRO A 380 13.16 17.92 -1.60
N SER A 381 11.97 18.51 -1.59
CA SER A 381 11.53 19.41 -0.51
C SER A 381 11.05 18.68 0.74
N ALA A 382 10.62 17.42 0.59
CA ALA A 382 9.99 16.61 1.62
C ALA A 382 10.42 15.14 1.51
N MET A 383 10.18 14.36 2.56
CA MET A 383 10.33 12.91 2.54
C MET A 383 9.07 12.21 3.03
N VAL A 384 8.86 10.97 2.56
CA VAL A 384 7.83 10.08 3.08
C VAL A 384 8.40 9.20 4.19
N VAL A 385 7.77 9.23 5.36
CA VAL A 385 8.09 8.38 6.52
C VAL A 385 6.95 7.40 6.74
N PHE A 386 7.25 6.10 6.74
CA PHE A 386 6.26 5.06 7.04
C PHE A 386 6.19 4.79 8.54
N GLY A 387 5.00 4.98 9.10
CA GLY A 387 4.67 4.73 10.50
C GLY A 387 4.14 3.32 10.73
N ASN A 388 3.82 3.02 11.98
CA ASN A 388 3.23 1.73 12.34
C ASN A 388 1.78 1.64 11.85
N GLY A 389 1.41 0.48 11.31
CA GLY A 389 0.03 0.21 10.92
C GLY A 389 -0.40 0.86 9.62
N GLY A 390 0.53 0.97 8.66
CA GLY A 390 0.25 1.36 7.26
C GLY A 390 -0.08 2.84 7.09
N GLU A 391 0.41 3.68 8.00
CA GLU A 391 0.39 5.13 7.90
C GLU A 391 1.66 5.61 7.20
N ALA A 392 1.53 6.62 6.35
CA ALA A 392 2.64 7.37 5.77
C ALA A 392 2.51 8.85 6.15
N SER A 393 3.66 9.48 6.37
CA SER A 393 3.75 10.90 6.73
C SER A 393 4.64 11.63 5.74
N LEU A 394 4.20 12.77 5.24
CA LEU A 394 5.01 13.67 4.42
C LEU A 394 5.63 14.73 5.32
N VAL A 395 6.96 14.76 5.41
CA VAL A 395 7.72 15.64 6.32
C VAL A 395 8.64 16.55 5.51
N THR A 396 8.60 17.86 5.76
CA THR A 396 9.47 18.83 5.08
C THR A 396 10.93 18.64 5.46
N LEU A 397 11.83 18.74 4.48
CA LEU A 397 13.29 18.67 4.66
C LEU A 397 13.92 20.05 4.83
N ARG A 398 13.23 21.09 4.38
CA ARG A 398 13.68 22.48 4.39
C ARG A 398 12.47 23.40 4.56
N ARG A 399 12.73 24.64 4.93
CA ARG A 399 11.71 25.69 4.92
C ARG A 399 11.20 25.90 3.49
N LEU A 400 9.89 26.01 3.33
CA LEU A 400 9.25 26.33 2.06
C LEU A 400 8.36 27.55 2.24
N SER A 401 8.45 28.51 1.32
CA SER A 401 7.55 29.66 1.29
C SER A 401 6.17 29.24 0.78
N ALA A 402 5.13 30.01 1.09
CA ALA A 402 3.81 29.84 0.47
C ALA A 402 3.90 29.81 -1.08
N GLY A 403 3.16 28.90 -1.72
CA GLY A 403 3.16 28.68 -3.17
C GLY A 403 4.29 27.78 -3.69
N SER A 404 5.13 27.25 -2.80
CA SER A 404 6.19 26.31 -3.19
C SER A 404 5.60 24.94 -3.51
N GLU A 405 6.05 24.34 -4.59
CA GLU A 405 5.73 22.94 -4.88
C GLU A 405 6.39 22.01 -3.84
N VAL A 406 5.65 20.99 -3.42
CA VAL A 406 6.18 19.91 -2.60
C VAL A 406 6.60 18.77 -3.52
N SER A 407 7.85 18.36 -3.37
CA SER A 407 8.47 17.25 -4.07
C SER A 407 9.12 16.24 -3.12
N ILE A 408 9.11 14.98 -3.54
CA ILE A 408 9.80 13.84 -2.91
C ILE A 408 10.77 13.23 -3.92
N ASN A 409 11.64 12.33 -3.48
CA ASN A 409 12.46 11.56 -4.40
C ASN A 409 11.91 10.13 -4.50
N LEU A 410 11.45 9.75 -5.69
CA LEU A 410 10.86 8.45 -5.99
C LEU A 410 11.93 7.36 -6.17
N GLU A 411 13.12 7.70 -6.67
CA GLU A 411 14.27 6.77 -6.81
C GLU A 411 14.94 6.43 -5.47
N GLN A 412 14.75 7.25 -4.45
CA GLN A 412 15.25 7.02 -3.08
C GLN A 412 14.61 5.80 -2.38
N MET A 413 13.70 5.07 -3.03
CA MET A 413 13.30 3.73 -2.61
C MET A 413 14.40 2.68 -2.88
N LEU A 414 15.37 2.96 -3.77
CA LEU A 414 16.50 2.07 -4.11
C LEU A 414 17.79 2.39 -3.32
N PHE A 415 18.01 3.64 -2.89
CA PHE A 415 19.21 4.03 -2.13
C PHE A 415 19.08 3.76 -0.62
N HIS A 416 19.18 2.48 -0.26
CA HIS A 416 19.02 1.99 1.12
C HIS A 416 20.20 2.31 2.08
N ASN A 417 21.40 2.64 1.59
CA ASN A 417 22.60 2.75 2.46
C ASN A 417 22.79 4.13 3.11
N SER A 418 22.46 5.24 2.44
CA SER A 418 22.69 6.60 2.97
C SER A 418 21.68 7.00 4.06
N ARG A 419 20.55 6.31 4.16
CA ARG A 419 19.52 6.50 5.20
C ARG A 419 19.90 5.91 6.57
N CYS A 420 20.97 5.13 6.67
CA CYS A 420 21.50 4.65 7.96
C CYS A 420 21.95 5.81 8.87
N LEU A 421 22.30 6.96 8.28
CA LEU A 421 22.66 8.16 9.03
C LEU A 421 21.40 8.97 9.40
N LEU A 422 20.53 9.32 8.45
CA LEU A 422 19.40 10.22 8.73
C LEU A 422 18.42 9.71 9.81
N THR A 423 17.98 8.44 9.75
CA THR A 423 17.03 7.94 10.78
C THR A 423 17.71 7.60 12.10
N GLY A 424 19.00 7.23 12.10
CA GLY A 424 19.77 7.02 13.33
C GLY A 424 20.14 8.32 14.05
N PHE A 425 20.08 9.47 13.38
CA PHE A 425 20.30 10.79 13.98
C PHE A 425 19.00 11.47 14.46
N ILE A 426 17.84 11.09 13.92
CA ILE A 426 16.52 11.48 14.50
C ILE A 426 16.32 10.84 15.89
N ASP A 427 17.06 9.76 16.19
CA ASP A 427 17.00 8.95 17.41
C ASP A 427 17.77 9.51 18.63
N HIS A 428 18.39 10.69 18.56
CA HIS A 428 18.96 11.34 19.75
C HIS A 428 18.03 12.44 20.28
N GLU A 429 17.62 12.32 21.53
CA GLU A 429 16.96 13.37 22.33
C GLU A 429 17.74 14.69 22.25
N SER A 430 17.41 15.53 21.26
CA SER A 430 17.78 16.96 21.14
C SER A 430 17.18 17.52 19.85
N LEU A 431 15.85 17.46 19.76
CA LEU A 431 15.05 17.82 18.58
C LEU A 431 14.87 19.34 18.35
N ALA A 432 15.63 20.22 19.01
CA ALA A 432 15.42 21.68 18.92
C ALA A 432 16.64 22.51 18.48
N THR A 433 17.87 21.97 18.49
CA THR A 433 19.07 22.81 18.33
C THR A 433 20.06 22.39 17.24
N SER A 434 19.86 21.26 16.55
CA SER A 434 20.89 20.68 15.66
C SER A 434 20.50 20.52 14.19
N ILE A 435 19.23 20.74 13.82
CA ILE A 435 18.73 20.63 12.43
C ILE A 435 19.48 21.58 11.46
N PRO A 436 19.75 22.87 11.79
CA PRO A 436 20.43 23.77 10.85
C PRO A 436 21.92 23.42 10.59
N CYS A 437 22.65 22.91 11.60
CA CYS A 437 24.07 22.59 11.48
C CYS A 437 24.36 21.29 10.71
N PHE A 438 23.44 20.33 10.69
CA PHE A 438 23.60 19.07 9.96
C PHE A 438 23.49 19.26 8.44
N PHE A 439 22.55 20.08 7.97
CA PHE A 439 22.38 20.38 6.54
C PHE A 439 23.50 21.25 5.96
N GLN A 440 24.16 22.09 6.77
CA GLN A 440 25.37 22.82 6.36
C GLN A 440 26.59 21.90 6.13
N ARG A 441 26.68 20.75 6.83
CA ARG A 441 27.78 19.78 6.65
C ARG A 441 27.59 18.89 5.42
N LEU A 442 26.36 18.50 5.09
CA LEU A 442 26.05 17.77 3.85
C LEU A 442 26.40 18.57 2.58
N ARG A 443 26.24 19.91 2.61
CA ARG A 443 26.68 20.79 1.51
C ARG A 443 28.20 20.83 1.30
N LYS A 444 29.01 20.52 2.32
CA LYS A 444 30.48 20.56 2.21
C LYS A 444 31.12 19.24 1.76
N GLN A 445 30.39 18.12 1.76
CA GLN A 445 30.94 16.79 1.48
C GLN A 445 30.61 16.22 0.09
N ASN A 446 29.71 16.86 -0.67
CA ASN A 446 29.36 16.41 -2.02
C ASN A 446 30.06 17.28 -3.08
N ASP A 447 31.21 16.83 -3.56
CA ASP A 447 31.78 17.31 -4.82
C ASP A 447 30.81 17.01 -5.97
N LEU A 448 30.33 18.09 -6.59
CA LEU A 448 29.25 18.19 -7.59
C LEU A 448 29.51 17.52 -8.95
N ALA A 449 30.58 16.72 -9.10
CA ALA A 449 31.02 16.22 -10.41
C ALA A 449 30.35 14.91 -10.86
N TRP A 450 29.79 14.10 -9.96
CA TRP A 450 29.18 12.80 -10.29
C TRP A 450 27.66 12.85 -10.57
N TYR A 451 27.02 14.00 -10.39
CA TYR A 451 25.57 14.15 -10.47
C TYR A 451 25.00 14.32 -11.89
N SER A 452 25.81 14.70 -12.90
CA SER A 452 25.28 15.04 -14.23
C SER A 452 25.19 13.86 -15.21
N THR A 453 25.95 12.79 -15.00
CA THR A 453 26.14 11.76 -16.05
C THR A 453 25.07 10.66 -16.07
N ALA A 454 24.24 10.54 -15.03
CA ALA A 454 23.17 9.54 -14.97
C ALA A 454 21.81 10.04 -15.52
N CYS A 455 21.65 11.35 -15.73
CA CYS A 455 20.39 11.96 -16.17
C CYS A 455 20.12 11.87 -17.69
N SER A 456 21.06 11.37 -18.50
CA SER A 456 20.96 11.36 -19.96
C SER A 456 20.54 10.01 -20.58
N LEU A 457 20.15 9.01 -19.78
CA LEU A 457 19.87 7.65 -20.28
C LEU A 457 18.41 7.17 -20.19
N ASN A 458 17.45 7.98 -19.74
CA ASN A 458 16.04 7.57 -19.64
C ASN A 458 15.04 8.60 -20.21
N VAL A 459 15.46 9.38 -21.21
CA VAL A 459 14.53 10.10 -22.09
C VAL A 459 14.65 9.49 -23.49
N ALA A 460 13.94 8.38 -23.70
CA ALA A 460 13.59 7.83 -25.02
C ALA A 460 12.38 6.92 -24.86
#